data_AF-A0A0R1J0D4-F1
#
_entry.id   AF-A0A0R1J0D4-F1
#
_cell.length_a   1.000
_cell.length_b   1.000
_cell.length_c   1.000
_cell.angle_alpha   90.00
_cell.angle_beta   90.00
_cell.angle_gamma   90.00
#
_symmetry.space_group_name_H-M   'P 1'
#
loop_
_entity.id
_entity.type
_entity.pdbx_description
1 polymer ?
#
loop_
_entity_poly.entity_id
_entity_poly.type
_entity_poly.pdbx_seq_one_letter_code
_entity_poly.pdbx_strand_id
1 'polypeptide(L)'
;MYRISFFSPNFVVTFILLFGGYKMSNKQKGFFYAIAGPFLWGISGSVAQFLFNSQKIPTHWLVGLRLLVAGFLLIVWCWFTLKSEIFEILKRPRYIFQLLCFGLLGMLPAQYTYFMAIKYGNAPTATVLQFLGPLFIILYLSLRQMHMPRRIDVVSIILALLGTYLLVTHGHMNQLALSPLAVLWGVGS
;
A
#
# COMPACT_ATOMS: atom_id res chain seq x y z
N MET A 1 -30.83 9.80 6.68
CA MET A 1 -30.45 8.59 5.93
C MET A 1 -29.81 9.03 4.61
N TYR A 2 -28.51 9.34 4.63
CA TYR A 2 -27.82 9.99 3.51
C TYR A 2 -27.17 8.96 2.59
N ARG A 3 -27.67 8.88 1.34
CA ARG A 3 -27.07 8.15 0.23
C ARG A 3 -25.90 8.98 -0.30
N ILE A 4 -24.67 8.49 -0.16
CA ILE A 4 -23.49 9.06 -0.82
C ILE A 4 -23.42 8.42 -2.22
N SER A 5 -23.90 9.14 -3.23
CA SER A 5 -23.75 8.79 -4.65
C SER A 5 -22.52 9.48 -5.21
N PHE A 6 -21.34 8.89 -4.98
CA PHE A 6 -20.07 9.32 -5.57
C PHE A 6 -19.57 8.24 -6.53
N PHE A 7 -20.13 8.17 -7.73
CA PHE A 7 -19.47 7.56 -8.88
C PHE A 7 -20.21 8.02 -10.15
N SER A 8 -19.65 9.01 -10.85
CA SER A 8 -20.04 9.29 -12.23
C SER A 8 -19.77 8.03 -13.05
N PRO A 9 -20.79 7.38 -13.65
CA PRO A 9 -20.64 6.08 -14.31
C PRO A 9 -19.81 6.13 -15.62
N ASN A 10 -19.44 7.33 -16.08
CA ASN A 10 -19.17 7.54 -17.50
C ASN A 10 -17.75 7.14 -17.93
N PHE A 11 -16.74 7.12 -17.04
CA PHE A 11 -15.36 6.88 -17.48
C PHE A 11 -14.91 5.41 -17.38
N VAL A 12 -15.36 4.69 -16.34
CA VAL A 12 -15.19 3.22 -16.29
C VAL A 12 -15.90 2.57 -17.48
N VAL A 13 -16.99 3.17 -17.95
CA VAL A 13 -17.68 2.73 -19.18
C VAL A 13 -16.83 3.02 -20.42
N THR A 14 -16.20 4.19 -20.55
CA THR A 14 -15.31 4.49 -21.70
C THR A 14 -14.06 3.61 -21.75
N PHE A 15 -13.45 3.27 -20.61
CA PHE A 15 -12.27 2.41 -20.56
C PHE A 15 -12.61 0.93 -20.85
N ILE A 16 -13.83 0.48 -20.49
CA ILE A 16 -14.34 -0.86 -20.81
C ILE A 16 -14.81 -0.95 -22.28
N LEU A 17 -15.37 0.12 -22.85
CA LEU A 17 -15.80 0.14 -24.25
C LEU A 17 -14.63 0.07 -25.25
N LEU A 18 -13.45 0.57 -24.88
CA LEU A 18 -12.23 0.45 -25.68
C LEU A 18 -11.63 -0.97 -25.70
N PHE A 19 -12.06 -1.87 -24.81
CA PHE A 19 -11.54 -3.26 -24.71
C PHE A 19 -12.62 -4.36 -24.74
N GLY A 20 -13.83 -4.04 -25.19
CA GLY A 20 -14.83 -5.04 -25.56
C GLY A 20 -16.04 -5.12 -24.63
N GLY A 21 -17.19 -4.70 -25.19
CA GLY A 21 -18.47 -5.42 -25.21
C GLY A 21 -19.16 -5.95 -23.94
N TYR A 22 -18.53 -5.96 -22.75
CA TYR A 22 -19.09 -6.62 -21.56
C TYR A 22 -19.42 -5.60 -20.46
N LYS A 23 -20.72 -5.41 -20.21
CA LYS A 23 -21.23 -4.55 -19.13
C LYS A 23 -21.04 -5.28 -17.78
N MET A 24 -19.86 -5.14 -17.16
CA MET A 24 -19.52 -5.81 -15.90
C MET A 24 -20.39 -5.32 -14.73
N SER A 25 -20.88 -6.26 -13.92
CA SER A 25 -21.54 -5.99 -12.63
C SER A 25 -20.60 -5.29 -11.65
N ASN A 26 -21.14 -4.47 -10.75
CA ASN A 26 -20.36 -3.81 -9.69
C ASN A 26 -19.56 -4.79 -8.84
N LYS A 27 -20.08 -6.02 -8.63
CA LYS A 27 -19.34 -7.09 -7.94
C LYS A 27 -18.11 -7.52 -8.73
N GLN A 28 -18.24 -7.73 -10.05
CA GLN A 28 -17.14 -8.14 -10.91
C GLN A 28 -16.06 -7.06 -11.01
N LYS A 29 -16.47 -5.78 -11.10
CA LYS A 29 -15.54 -4.64 -11.05
C LYS A 29 -14.77 -4.59 -9.73
N GLY A 30 -15.47 -4.78 -8.61
CA GLY A 30 -14.86 -4.86 -7.29
C GLY A 30 -13.82 -5.99 -7.18
N PHE A 31 -14.17 -7.20 -7.65
CA PHE A 31 -13.24 -8.33 -7.72
C PHE A 31 -12.02 -8.02 -8.58
N PHE A 32 -12.22 -7.43 -9.76
CA PHE A 32 -11.14 -7.05 -10.64
C PHE A 32 -10.15 -6.10 -9.96
N TYR A 33 -10.63 -5.03 -9.32
CA TYR A 33 -9.76 -4.10 -8.60
C TYR A 33 -9.08 -4.73 -7.38
N ALA A 34 -9.77 -5.61 -6.66
CA ALA A 34 -9.23 -6.32 -5.50
C ALA A 34 -8.08 -7.29 -5.86
N ILE A 35 -8.02 -7.77 -7.10
CA ILE A 35 -6.94 -8.62 -7.60
C ILE A 35 -5.85 -7.78 -8.28
N ALA A 36 -6.26 -6.89 -9.21
CA ALA A 36 -5.33 -6.10 -10.00
C ALA A 36 -4.46 -5.17 -9.14
N GLY A 37 -5.05 -4.55 -8.10
CA GLY A 37 -4.32 -3.65 -7.21
C GLY A 37 -3.14 -4.33 -6.51
N PRO A 38 -3.36 -5.37 -5.69
CA PRO A 38 -2.29 -6.10 -5.02
C PRO A 38 -1.29 -6.74 -5.99
N PHE A 39 -1.76 -7.24 -7.14
CA PHE A 39 -0.88 -7.83 -8.15
C PHE A 39 0.11 -6.81 -8.72
N LEU A 40 -0.39 -5.64 -9.16
CA LEU A 40 0.46 -4.56 -9.67
C LEU A 40 1.39 -4.01 -8.58
N TRP A 41 0.90 -3.92 -7.34
CA TRP A 41 1.73 -3.49 -6.20
C TRP A 41 2.87 -4.49 -5.93
N GLY A 42 2.61 -5.79 -5.97
CA GLY A 42 3.63 -6.84 -5.81
C GLY A 42 4.70 -6.80 -6.92
N ILE A 43 4.28 -6.66 -8.19
CA ILE A 43 5.21 -6.49 -9.32
C ILE A 43 6.10 -5.26 -9.10
N SER A 44 5.51 -4.14 -8.67
CA SER A 44 6.25 -2.92 -8.36
C SER A 44 7.33 -3.14 -7.31
N GLY A 45 7.10 -3.99 -6.31
CA GLY A 45 8.10 -4.35 -5.29
C GLY A 45 9.29 -5.13 -5.88
N SER A 46 9.03 -6.13 -6.70
CA SER A 46 10.07 -6.92 -7.37
C SER A 46 10.90 -6.08 -8.36
N VAL A 47 10.25 -5.20 -9.13
CA VAL A 47 10.95 -4.26 -10.02
C VAL A 47 11.82 -3.29 -9.22
N ALA A 48 11.32 -2.77 -8.10
CA ALA A 48 12.12 -1.89 -7.24
C ALA A 48 13.34 -2.61 -6.65
N GLN A 49 13.18 -3.88 -6.25
CA GLN A 49 14.32 -4.70 -5.78
C GLN A 49 15.39 -4.83 -6.87
N PHE A 50 14.99 -5.08 -8.12
CA PHE A 50 15.92 -5.10 -9.25
C PHE A 50 16.60 -3.74 -9.47
N LEU A 51 15.88 -2.63 -9.40
CA LEU A 51 16.45 -1.28 -9.55
C LEU A 51 17.45 -0.93 -8.44
N PHE A 52 17.19 -1.35 -7.20
CA PHE A 52 18.09 -1.11 -6.08
C PHE A 52 19.36 -1.97 -6.16
N ASN A 53 19.24 -3.22 -6.60
CA ASN A 53 20.38 -4.15 -6.65
C ASN A 53 21.23 -3.95 -7.91
N SER A 54 20.60 -3.87 -9.08
CA SER A 54 21.30 -3.83 -10.38
C SER A 54 21.69 -2.43 -10.79
N GLN A 55 20.82 -1.44 -10.58
CA GLN A 55 21.01 -0.06 -11.04
C GLN A 55 21.46 0.89 -9.93
N LYS A 56 21.55 0.39 -8.68
CA LYS A 56 21.95 1.14 -7.47
C LYS A 56 21.21 2.46 -7.30
N ILE A 57 19.97 2.53 -7.77
CA ILE A 57 19.16 3.74 -7.68
C ILE A 57 18.89 4.05 -6.20
N PRO A 58 19.06 5.30 -5.75
CA PRO A 58 18.75 5.66 -4.38
C PRO A 58 17.25 5.51 -4.07
N THR A 59 16.96 4.89 -2.92
CA THR A 59 15.58 4.62 -2.46
C THR A 59 14.73 5.88 -2.35
N HIS A 60 15.30 6.98 -1.82
CA HIS A 60 14.59 8.25 -1.67
C HIS A 60 14.14 8.83 -3.01
N TRP A 61 14.91 8.62 -4.09
CA TRP A 61 14.58 9.11 -5.42
C TRP A 61 13.39 8.34 -6.00
N LEU A 62 13.41 6.99 -5.90
CA LEU A 62 12.31 6.17 -6.38
C LEU A 62 11.01 6.45 -5.62
N VAL A 63 11.09 6.56 -4.29
CA VAL A 63 9.93 6.87 -3.44
C VAL A 63 9.39 8.27 -3.74
N GLY A 64 10.28 9.26 -3.86
CA GLY A 64 9.90 10.63 -4.22
C GLY A 64 9.19 10.70 -5.57
N LEU A 65 9.76 10.07 -6.60
CA LEU A 65 9.14 10.00 -7.92
C LEU A 65 7.78 9.32 -7.87
N ARG A 66 7.67 8.17 -7.18
CA ARG A 66 6.41 7.43 -7.02
C ARG A 66 5.31 8.29 -6.37
N LEU A 67 5.63 9.01 -5.30
CA LEU A 67 4.68 9.87 -4.58
C LEU A 67 4.28 11.10 -5.39
N LEU A 68 5.23 11.73 -6.09
CA LEU A 68 4.95 12.86 -6.97
C LEU A 68 4.06 12.46 -8.14
N VAL A 69 4.36 11.33 -8.80
CA VAL A 69 3.54 10.80 -9.90
C VAL A 69 2.15 10.42 -9.40
N ALA A 70 2.04 9.72 -8.26
CA ALA A 70 0.75 9.37 -7.68
C ALA A 70 -0.08 10.62 -7.31
N GLY A 71 0.54 11.62 -6.69
CA GLY A 71 -0.10 12.89 -6.35
C GLY A 71 -0.57 13.65 -7.59
N PHE A 72 0.27 13.74 -8.62
CA PHE A 72 -0.09 14.35 -9.89
C PHE A 72 -1.26 13.64 -10.57
N LEU A 73 -1.20 12.32 -10.69
CA LEU A 73 -2.28 11.51 -11.26
C LEU A 73 -3.59 11.69 -10.48
N LEU A 74 -3.52 11.77 -9.15
CA LEU A 74 -4.69 12.00 -8.31
C LEU A 74 -5.30 13.39 -8.54
N ILE A 75 -4.47 14.43 -8.67
CA ILE A 75 -4.95 15.79 -8.99
C ILE A 75 -5.62 15.82 -10.37
N VAL A 76 -4.99 15.22 -11.38
CA VAL A 76 -5.55 15.10 -12.73
C VAL A 76 -6.87 14.33 -12.70
N TRP A 77 -6.94 13.22 -11.98
CA TRP A 77 -8.16 12.44 -11.83
C TRP A 77 -9.29 13.23 -11.16
N CYS A 78 -8.97 13.92 -10.07
CA CYS A 78 -9.90 14.78 -9.38
C CYS A 78 -10.39 15.90 -10.30
N TRP A 79 -9.52 16.48 -11.14
CA TRP A 79 -9.87 17.53 -12.09
C TRP A 79 -11.04 17.12 -12.99
N PHE A 80 -10.97 15.89 -13.53
CA PHE A 80 -12.03 15.37 -14.39
C PHE A 80 -13.29 14.91 -13.64
N THR A 81 -13.15 14.52 -12.36
CA THR A 81 -14.26 13.93 -11.59
C THR A 81 -15.04 14.95 -10.76
N LEU A 82 -14.33 15.84 -10.05
CA LEU A 82 -14.87 16.81 -9.10
C LEU A 82 -14.86 18.26 -9.63
N LYS A 83 -14.12 18.55 -10.71
CA LYS A 83 -14.02 19.89 -11.33
C LYS A 83 -13.73 20.98 -10.29
N SER A 84 -14.67 21.93 -10.10
CA SER A 84 -14.53 23.09 -9.20
C SER A 84 -14.51 22.72 -7.72
N GLU A 85 -15.02 21.55 -7.32
CA GLU A 85 -15.07 21.13 -5.91
C GLU A 85 -13.69 20.79 -5.33
N ILE A 86 -12.67 20.57 -6.17
CA ILE A 86 -11.29 20.33 -5.70
C ILE A 86 -10.76 21.52 -4.93
N PHE A 87 -11.08 22.73 -5.39
CA PHE A 87 -10.61 23.96 -4.77
C PHE A 87 -11.33 24.25 -3.46
N GLU A 88 -12.45 23.60 -3.15
CA GLU A 88 -13.14 23.74 -1.86
C GLU A 88 -12.31 23.19 -0.70
N ILE A 89 -11.52 22.13 -0.94
CA ILE A 89 -10.58 21.59 0.06
C ILE A 89 -9.53 22.63 0.42
N LEU A 90 -9.05 23.39 -0.57
CA LEU A 90 -8.04 24.43 -0.40
C LEU A 90 -8.56 25.65 0.37
N LYS A 91 -9.87 25.87 0.42
CA LYS A 91 -10.48 26.95 1.21
C LYS A 91 -10.51 26.65 2.71
N ARG A 92 -10.28 25.40 3.12
CA ARG A 92 -10.38 24.97 4.53
C ARG A 92 -9.00 24.56 5.08
N PRO A 93 -8.34 25.42 5.88
CA PRO A 93 -6.98 25.14 6.36
C PRO A 93 -6.89 23.85 7.18
N ARG A 94 -7.97 23.46 7.87
CA ARG A 94 -8.06 22.19 8.59
C ARG A 94 -7.88 20.96 7.69
N TYR A 95 -8.48 20.97 6.49
CA TYR A 95 -8.36 19.82 5.58
C TYR A 95 -6.98 19.77 4.92
N ILE A 96 -6.40 20.93 4.60
CA ILE A 96 -5.00 21.01 4.14
C ILE A 96 -4.07 20.44 5.21
N PHE A 97 -4.21 20.87 6.46
CA PHE A 97 -3.37 20.38 7.55
C PHE A 97 -3.51 18.86 7.73
N GLN A 98 -4.74 18.32 7.73
CA GLN A 98 -4.95 16.87 7.81
C GLN A 98 -4.34 16.12 6.63
N LEU A 99 -4.44 16.66 5.41
CA LEU A 99 -3.84 16.06 4.21
C LEU A 99 -2.31 16.07 4.28
N LEU A 100 -1.71 17.17 4.75
CA LEU A 100 -0.27 17.27 4.96
C LEU A 100 0.21 16.31 6.05
N CYS A 101 -0.48 16.22 7.19
CA CYS A 101 -0.15 15.25 8.23
C CYS A 101 -0.27 13.81 7.71
N PHE A 102 -1.33 13.49 6.97
CA PHE A 102 -1.50 12.17 6.38
C PHE A 102 -0.39 11.83 5.37
N GLY A 103 -0.04 12.79 4.49
CA GLY A 103 1.02 12.61 3.50
C GLY A 103 2.41 12.48 4.12
N LEU A 104 2.77 13.37 5.06
CA LEU A 104 4.12 13.49 5.60
C LEU A 104 4.39 12.54 6.77
N LEU A 105 3.40 12.26 7.62
CA LEU A 105 3.56 11.40 8.80
C LEU A 105 3.04 9.98 8.59
N GLY A 106 2.10 9.79 7.66
CA GLY A 106 1.56 8.46 7.33
C GLY A 106 2.20 7.89 6.08
N MET A 107 1.90 8.49 4.92
CA MET A 107 2.22 7.90 3.61
C MET A 107 3.72 7.90 3.29
N LEU A 108 4.41 9.03 3.47
CA LEU A 108 5.83 9.14 3.14
C LEU A 108 6.70 8.18 3.97
N PRO A 109 6.57 8.13 5.31
CA PRO A 109 7.35 7.20 6.12
C PRO A 109 7.03 5.76 5.76
N ALA A 110 5.74 5.37 5.69
CA ALA A 110 5.35 4.00 5.36
C ALA A 110 5.92 3.51 4.02
N GLN A 111 5.84 4.34 2.97
CA GLN A 111 6.45 4.01 1.69
C GLN A 111 7.98 3.93 1.79
N TYR A 112 8.61 4.90 2.45
CA TYR A 112 10.06 4.94 2.55
C TYR A 112 10.63 3.74 3.31
N THR A 113 10.06 3.43 4.47
CA THR A 113 10.47 2.30 5.30
C THR A 113 10.23 0.96 4.59
N TYR A 114 9.11 0.79 3.88
CA TYR A 114 8.86 -0.37 3.03
C TYR A 114 9.97 -0.57 1.98
N PHE A 115 10.27 0.44 1.16
CA PHE A 115 11.30 0.32 0.13
C PHE A 115 12.73 0.22 0.71
N MET A 116 12.98 0.75 1.90
CA MET A 116 14.22 0.53 2.63
C MET A 116 14.35 -0.92 3.10
N ALA A 117 13.26 -1.54 3.54
CA ALA A 117 13.23 -2.97 3.88
C ALA A 117 13.51 -3.84 2.66
N ILE A 118 13.00 -3.46 1.48
CA ILE A 118 13.35 -4.12 0.20
C ILE A 118 14.85 -3.97 -0.08
N LYS A 119 15.41 -2.76 0.07
CA LYS A 119 16.83 -2.49 -0.23
C LYS A 119 17.80 -3.27 0.67
N TYR A 120 17.53 -3.34 1.97
CA TYR A 120 18.38 -4.07 2.92
C TYR A 120 18.06 -5.57 2.99
N GLY A 121 16.99 -6.01 2.33
CA GLY A 121 16.52 -7.40 2.33
C GLY A 121 16.03 -7.80 0.95
N ASN A 122 14.77 -8.23 0.88
CA ASN A 122 14.11 -8.61 -0.37
C ASN A 122 12.63 -8.20 -0.37
N ALA A 123 12.02 -8.09 -1.57
CA ALA A 123 10.65 -7.58 -1.73
C ALA A 123 9.58 -8.43 -1.01
N PRO A 124 9.64 -9.77 -1.06
CA PRO A 124 8.64 -10.56 -0.35
C PRO A 124 8.73 -10.46 1.18
N THR A 125 9.94 -10.39 1.73
CA THR A 125 10.14 -10.17 3.18
C THR A 125 9.56 -8.86 3.65
N ALA A 126 9.91 -7.77 2.95
CA ALA A 126 9.41 -6.44 3.27
C ALA A 126 7.87 -6.41 3.24
N THR A 127 7.26 -7.13 2.29
CA THR A 127 5.80 -7.24 2.15
C THR A 127 5.15 -7.91 3.35
N VAL A 128 5.76 -8.96 3.88
CA VAL A 128 5.20 -9.63 5.07
C VAL A 128 5.34 -8.72 6.28
N LEU A 129 6.52 -8.14 6.50
CA LEU A 129 6.73 -7.24 7.64
C LEU A 129 5.74 -6.07 7.60
N GLN A 130 5.50 -5.50 6.41
CA GLN A 130 4.46 -4.50 6.17
C GLN A 130 3.04 -5.00 6.49
N PHE A 131 2.72 -6.26 6.16
CA PHE A 131 1.43 -6.89 6.51
C PHE A 131 1.30 -7.26 7.99
N LEU A 132 2.35 -7.08 8.80
CA LEU A 132 2.22 -7.05 10.26
C LEU A 132 1.61 -5.73 10.76
N GLY A 133 1.59 -4.68 9.93
CA GLY A 133 0.98 -3.37 10.22
C GLY A 133 -0.43 -3.45 10.87
N PRO A 134 -1.40 -4.16 10.27
CA PRO A 134 -2.72 -4.39 10.85
C PRO A 134 -2.70 -5.00 12.26
N LEU A 135 -1.67 -5.77 12.60
CA LEU A 135 -1.52 -6.36 13.94
C LEU A 135 -1.19 -5.29 14.97
N PHE A 136 -0.29 -4.37 14.65
CA PHE A 136 0.00 -3.23 15.52
C PHE A 136 -1.24 -2.36 15.71
N ILE A 137 -2.05 -2.18 14.67
CA ILE A 137 -3.36 -1.50 14.78
C ILE A 137 -4.30 -2.26 15.71
N ILE A 138 -4.44 -3.58 15.54
CA ILE A 138 -5.30 -4.43 16.40
C ILE A 138 -4.81 -4.40 17.85
N LEU A 139 -3.51 -4.52 18.09
CA LEU A 139 -2.91 -4.44 19.43
C LEU A 139 -3.16 -3.07 20.07
N TYR A 140 -2.94 -1.99 19.32
CA TYR A 140 -3.21 -0.64 19.81
C TYR A 140 -4.69 -0.45 20.18
N LEU A 141 -5.61 -0.89 19.31
CA LEU A 141 -7.05 -0.81 19.58
C LEU A 141 -7.47 -1.71 20.73
N SER A 142 -6.91 -2.92 20.83
CA SER A 142 -7.12 -3.87 21.92
C SER A 142 -6.72 -3.28 23.27
N LEU A 143 -5.54 -2.65 23.34
CA LEU A 143 -5.07 -1.96 24.54
C LEU A 143 -5.93 -0.75 24.89
N ARG A 144 -6.34 0.03 23.88
CA ARG A 144 -7.19 1.22 24.08
C ARG A 144 -8.62 0.87 24.50
N GLN A 145 -9.15 -0.25 24.01
CA GLN A 145 -10.53 -0.68 24.26
C GLN A 145 -10.62 -1.78 25.34
N MET A 146 -9.49 -2.20 25.92
CA MET A 146 -9.37 -3.29 26.90
C MET A 146 -10.04 -4.62 26.47
N HIS A 147 -10.02 -4.93 25.17
CA HIS A 147 -10.56 -6.18 24.63
C HIS A 147 -9.44 -7.00 24.01
N MET A 148 -9.34 -8.29 24.36
CA MET A 148 -8.31 -9.17 23.80
C MET A 148 -8.48 -9.37 22.28
N PRO A 149 -7.38 -9.44 21.50
CA PRO A 149 -7.42 -9.77 20.09
C PRO A 149 -7.95 -11.20 19.88
N ARG A 150 -8.58 -11.45 18.73
CA ARG A 150 -9.22 -12.76 18.48
C ARG A 150 -8.14 -13.80 18.18
N ARG A 151 -8.37 -15.05 18.59
CA ARG A 151 -7.44 -16.18 18.35
C ARG A 151 -7.08 -16.36 16.86
N ILE A 152 -8.02 -16.08 15.95
CA ILE A 152 -7.81 -16.16 14.49
C ILE A 152 -6.76 -15.14 14.01
N ASP A 153 -6.72 -13.96 14.63
CA ASP A 153 -5.77 -12.91 14.28
C ASP A 153 -4.37 -13.44 14.61
N VAL A 154 -4.16 -13.96 15.84
CA VAL A 154 -2.89 -14.55 16.30
C VAL A 154 -2.39 -15.70 15.41
N VAL A 155 -3.28 -16.63 15.03
CA VAL A 155 -2.90 -17.76 14.15
C VAL A 155 -2.46 -17.26 12.77
N SER A 156 -3.14 -16.23 12.23
CA SER A 156 -2.78 -15.62 10.95
C SER A 156 -1.39 -14.98 10.98
N ILE A 157 -1.00 -14.37 12.12
CA ILE A 157 0.34 -13.83 12.35
C ILE A 157 1.39 -14.93 12.27
N ILE A 158 1.19 -16.00 13.03
CA ILE A 158 2.14 -17.11 13.11
C ILE A 158 2.33 -17.73 11.73
N LEU A 159 1.23 -17.96 10.99
CA LEU A 159 1.28 -18.46 9.63
C LEU A 159 2.00 -17.51 8.66
N ALA A 160 1.74 -16.20 8.74
CA ALA A 160 2.43 -15.21 7.91
C ALA A 160 3.93 -15.17 8.21
N LEU A 161 4.33 -15.15 9.48
CA LEU A 161 5.73 -15.18 9.90
C LEU A 161 6.43 -16.47 9.46
N LEU A 162 5.78 -17.64 9.62
CA LEU A 162 6.30 -18.93 9.15
C LEU A 162 6.46 -18.96 7.63
N GLY A 163 5.45 -18.55 6.87
CA GLY A 163 5.52 -18.50 5.41
C GLY A 163 6.67 -17.61 4.92
N THR A 164 6.92 -16.51 5.62
CA THR A 164 8.00 -15.56 5.31
C THR A 164 9.35 -16.12 5.66
N TYR A 165 9.47 -16.75 6.82
CA TYR A 165 10.67 -17.43 7.23
C TYR A 165 11.09 -18.48 6.19
N LEU A 166 10.14 -19.29 5.71
CA LEU A 166 10.39 -20.29 4.66
C LEU A 166 10.83 -19.63 3.34
N LEU A 167 10.18 -18.54 2.96
CA LEU A 167 10.47 -17.81 1.73
C LEU A 167 11.88 -17.17 1.75
N VAL A 168 12.27 -16.61 2.90
CA VAL A 168 13.57 -15.97 3.12
C VAL A 168 14.71 -16.97 3.17
N THR A 169 14.48 -18.08 3.86
CA THR A 169 15.50 -19.11 4.03
C THR A 169 15.65 -19.96 2.79
N HIS A 170 14.73 -19.85 1.83
CA HIS A 170 14.58 -20.80 0.72
C HIS A 170 14.55 -22.26 1.22
N GLY A 171 14.11 -22.49 2.47
CA GLY A 171 14.15 -23.80 3.14
C GLY A 171 15.49 -24.20 3.79
N HIS A 172 16.54 -23.35 3.72
CA HIS A 172 17.84 -23.60 4.35
C HIS A 172 17.98 -22.89 5.70
N MET A 173 17.98 -23.68 6.78
CA MET A 173 17.97 -23.21 8.18
C MET A 173 19.24 -22.46 8.64
N ASN A 174 20.32 -22.48 7.86
CA ASN A 174 21.66 -22.07 8.32
C ASN A 174 22.14 -20.68 7.84
N GLN A 175 21.32 -19.93 7.11
CA GLN A 175 21.63 -18.55 6.75
C GLN A 175 20.38 -17.69 6.90
N LEU A 176 20.34 -16.89 7.97
CA LEU A 176 19.36 -15.81 8.07
C LEU A 176 19.75 -14.77 7.02
N ALA A 177 19.17 -14.86 5.83
CA ALA A 177 19.42 -13.96 4.69
C ALA A 177 18.84 -12.54 4.89
N LEU A 178 18.68 -12.12 6.15
CA LEU A 178 17.88 -10.98 6.53
C LEU A 178 18.70 -10.05 7.42
N SER A 179 19.06 -8.89 6.87
CA SER A 179 19.75 -7.86 7.62
C SER A 179 18.86 -7.36 8.78
N PRO A 180 19.39 -7.15 10.00
CA PRO A 180 18.65 -6.51 11.09
C PRO A 180 18.02 -5.17 10.68
N LEU A 181 18.67 -4.44 9.76
CA LEU A 181 18.14 -3.21 9.19
C LEU A 181 16.86 -3.47 8.38
N ALA A 182 16.78 -4.56 7.62
CA ALA A 182 15.59 -4.91 6.85
C ALA A 182 14.38 -5.19 7.76
N VAL A 183 14.61 -5.85 8.90
CA VAL A 183 13.56 -6.05 9.92
C VAL A 183 13.09 -4.72 10.49
N LEU A 184 14.03 -3.87 10.91
CA LEU A 184 13.71 -2.59 11.53
C LEU A 184 12.90 -1.69 10.59
N TRP A 185 13.33 -1.57 9.33
CA TRP A 185 12.61 -0.82 8.32
C TRP A 185 11.27 -1.45 7.97
N GLY A 186 11.18 -2.78 7.89
CA GLY A 186 9.93 -3.47 7.54
C GLY A 186 8.89 -3.47 8.65
N VAL A 187 9.31 -3.44 9.92
CA VAL A 187 8.38 -3.28 11.06
C VAL A 187 7.90 -1.83 11.17
N GLY A 188 8.73 -0.87 10.77
CA GLY A 188 8.38 0.55 10.72
C GLY A 188 7.59 0.98 9.48
N SER A 189 7.18 0.05 8.61
CA SER A 189 6.33 0.31 7.44
C SER A 189 4.88 -0.01 7.74
#